data_AF-A0A955DPQ8-F1
#
_entry.id   AF-A0A955DPQ8-F1
#
_cell.length_a   1.000
_cell.length_b   1.000
_cell.length_c   1.000
_cell.angle_alpha   90.00
_cell.angle_beta   90.00
_cell.angle_gamma   90.00
#
_symmetry.space_group_name_H-M   'P 1'
#
loop_
_entity.id
_entity.type
_entity.pdbx_description
1 polymer ?
#
loop_
_entity_poly.entity_id
_entity_poly.type
_entity_poly.pdbx_seq_one_letter_code
_entity_poly.pdbx_strand_id
1 'polypeptide(L)'
;MNDTIDLRAYCRAANHPIVCIGPMSRLIVEAVVTFADRLRQPIPLIASRRQIDAECLGGGYVNNWTTRAFATHVRSIGGTYAPMCRDHGGPWQGTHEDHLSRADAMERARTSIAEDLASGFSVIHLDPSIGDDTRPLTETLDMLFELYAFTIDTARRLGRHVELEIGAEQ
;
A
#
# COMPACT_ATOMS: atom_id res chain seq x y z
N MET A 1 -10.70 13.25 -12.61
CA MET A 1 -10.08 12.07 -11.99
C MET A 1 -11.20 11.05 -11.83
N ASN A 2 -11.02 9.81 -12.28
CA ASN A 2 -11.99 8.76 -11.93
C ASN A 2 -11.76 8.45 -10.46
N ASP A 3 -12.75 8.83 -9.63
CA ASP A 3 -12.72 8.52 -8.21
C ASP A 3 -12.86 7.01 -8.05
N THR A 4 -11.84 6.37 -7.46
CA THR A 4 -11.91 4.98 -7.03
C THR A 4 -13.02 4.83 -5.99
N ILE A 5 -13.67 3.67 -5.96
CA ILE A 5 -14.69 3.36 -4.96
C ILE A 5 -14.19 3.62 -3.52
N ASP A 6 -15.06 4.21 -2.69
CA ASP A 6 -14.81 4.33 -1.26
C ASP A 6 -14.95 2.94 -0.60
N LEU A 7 -13.80 2.32 -0.34
CA LEU A 7 -13.75 0.97 0.21
C LEU A 7 -14.36 0.90 1.62
N ARG A 8 -14.23 1.95 2.44
CA ARG A 8 -14.78 1.97 3.80
C ARG A 8 -16.30 2.06 3.79
N ALA A 9 -16.86 2.92 2.94
CA ALA A 9 -18.29 3.00 2.75
C ALA A 9 -18.85 1.65 2.26
N TYR A 10 -18.15 1.00 1.32
CA TYR A 10 -18.53 -0.32 0.84
C TYR A 10 -18.48 -1.38 1.95
N CYS A 11 -17.37 -1.48 2.72
CA CYS A 11 -17.22 -2.43 3.83
C CYS A 11 -18.35 -2.31 4.86
N ARG A 12 -18.81 -1.09 5.15
CA ARG A 12 -19.89 -0.85 6.11
C ARG A 12 -21.26 -1.29 5.61
N ALA A 13 -21.46 -1.27 4.29
CA ALA A 13 -22.71 -1.68 3.66
C ALA A 13 -22.74 -3.17 3.31
N ALA A 14 -21.58 -3.77 3.11
CA ALA A 14 -21.45 -5.18 2.73
C ALA A 14 -21.66 -6.10 3.96
N ASN A 15 -22.39 -7.19 3.76
CA ASN A 15 -22.54 -8.27 4.74
C ASN A 15 -21.62 -9.47 4.43
N HIS A 16 -20.51 -9.23 3.73
CA HIS A 16 -19.56 -10.25 3.32
C HIS A 16 -18.12 -9.71 3.37
N PRO A 17 -17.11 -10.57 3.53
CA PRO A 17 -15.71 -10.16 3.43
C PRO A 17 -15.38 -9.63 2.03
N ILE A 18 -14.36 -8.78 1.95
CA ILE A 18 -13.75 -8.33 0.69
C ILE A 18 -12.54 -9.20 0.42
N VAL A 19 -12.39 -9.65 -0.82
CA VAL A 19 -11.21 -10.36 -1.28
C VAL A 19 -10.24 -9.36 -1.87
N CYS A 20 -9.05 -9.27 -1.26
CA CYS A 20 -7.93 -8.45 -1.75
C CYS A 20 -6.93 -9.34 -2.49
N ILE A 21 -6.39 -8.88 -3.63
CA ILE A 21 -5.53 -9.67 -4.50
C ILE A 21 -4.17 -9.00 -4.66
N GLY A 22 -3.09 -9.76 -4.45
CA GLY A 22 -1.72 -9.31 -4.72
C GLY A 22 -1.47 -9.15 -6.22
N PRO A 23 -0.79 -8.07 -6.67
CA PRO A 23 -0.50 -7.83 -8.08
C PRO A 23 0.67 -8.72 -8.55
N MET A 24 0.51 -10.04 -8.59
CA MET A 24 1.65 -10.95 -8.81
C MET A 24 2.19 -10.95 -10.25
N SER A 25 1.42 -10.45 -11.21
CA SER A 25 1.84 -10.29 -12.61
C SER A 25 0.94 -9.29 -13.32
N ARG A 26 1.37 -8.82 -14.49
CA ARG A 26 0.53 -7.98 -15.36
C ARG A 26 -0.80 -8.65 -15.70
N LEU A 27 -0.79 -9.95 -16.00
CA LEU A 27 -2.01 -10.70 -16.32
C LEU A 27 -2.99 -10.74 -15.14
N ILE A 28 -2.48 -10.92 -13.93
CA ILE A 28 -3.32 -10.92 -12.71
C ILE A 28 -3.92 -9.54 -12.48
N VAL A 29 -3.14 -8.47 -12.64
CA VAL A 29 -3.62 -7.09 -12.52
C VAL A 29 -4.71 -6.80 -13.55
N GLU A 30 -4.47 -7.11 -14.82
CA GLU A 30 -5.46 -6.89 -15.89
C GLU A 30 -6.74 -7.70 -15.65
N ALA A 31 -6.63 -8.94 -15.19
CA ALA A 31 -7.77 -9.77 -14.84
C ALA A 31 -8.57 -9.18 -13.67
N VAL A 32 -7.91 -8.80 -12.57
CA VAL A 32 -8.56 -8.21 -11.39
C VAL A 32 -9.31 -6.94 -11.77
N VAL A 33 -8.67 -6.01 -12.49
CA VAL A 33 -9.31 -4.76 -12.92
C VAL A 33 -10.52 -5.05 -13.80
N THR A 34 -10.37 -5.95 -14.78
CA THR A 34 -11.46 -6.34 -15.68
C THR A 34 -12.64 -6.94 -14.92
N PHE A 35 -12.40 -7.85 -13.97
CA PHE A 35 -13.46 -8.50 -13.20
C PHE A 35 -14.13 -7.53 -12.24
N ALA A 36 -13.36 -6.73 -11.51
CA ALA A 36 -13.88 -5.77 -10.53
C ALA A 36 -14.79 -4.75 -11.20
N ASP A 37 -14.35 -4.15 -12.32
CA ASP A 37 -15.13 -3.15 -13.04
C ASP A 37 -16.37 -3.75 -13.72
N ARG A 38 -16.27 -4.98 -14.26
CA ARG A 38 -17.43 -5.68 -14.87
C ARG A 38 -18.49 -6.05 -13.85
N LEU A 39 -18.07 -6.56 -12.69
CA LEU A 39 -18.98 -6.96 -11.60
C LEU A 39 -19.45 -5.76 -10.78
N ARG A 40 -18.79 -4.61 -10.90
CA ARG A 40 -19.00 -3.43 -10.06
C ARG A 40 -18.88 -3.78 -8.57
N GLN A 41 -17.92 -4.64 -8.27
CA GLN A 41 -17.60 -5.09 -6.91
C GLN A 41 -16.14 -4.78 -6.65
N PRO A 42 -15.80 -4.18 -5.49
CA PRO A 42 -14.43 -3.85 -5.15
C PRO A 42 -13.60 -5.13 -5.02
N ILE A 43 -12.53 -5.20 -5.79
CA ILE A 43 -11.46 -6.20 -5.63
C ILE A 43 -10.15 -5.41 -5.49
N PRO A 44 -9.76 -5.04 -4.26
CA PRO A 44 -8.56 -4.26 -4.04
C PRO A 44 -7.30 -4.98 -4.53
N LEU A 45 -6.40 -4.21 -5.14
CA LEU A 45 -5.05 -4.66 -5.47
C LEU A 45 -4.11 -4.28 -4.32
N ILE A 46 -3.64 -5.27 -3.57
CA ILE A 46 -2.77 -5.09 -2.39
C ILE A 46 -1.31 -5.37 -2.74
N ALA A 47 -0.51 -4.32 -2.95
CA ALA A 47 0.90 -4.48 -3.27
C ALA A 47 1.75 -4.46 -2.00
N SER A 48 2.66 -5.41 -1.81
CA SER A 48 3.72 -5.30 -0.80
C SER A 48 4.90 -4.48 -1.31
N ARG A 49 5.72 -3.92 -0.40
CA ARG A 49 6.89 -3.10 -0.79
C ARG A 49 7.89 -3.86 -1.66
N ARG A 50 7.98 -5.19 -1.55
CA ARG A 50 8.85 -6.01 -2.43
C ARG A 50 8.26 -6.16 -3.85
N GLN A 51 6.94 -6.21 -3.96
CA GLN A 51 6.25 -6.37 -5.24
C GLN A 51 6.33 -5.10 -6.08
N ILE A 52 5.99 -3.96 -5.49
CA ILE A 52 5.89 -2.65 -6.14
C ILE A 52 6.27 -1.58 -5.11
N ASP A 53 7.30 -0.78 -5.39
CA ASP A 53 7.72 0.36 -4.55
C ASP A 53 8.10 1.57 -5.41
N ALA A 54 8.52 2.65 -4.76
CA ALA A 54 9.05 3.84 -5.40
C ALA A 54 10.31 3.52 -6.23
N GLU A 55 10.49 4.25 -7.33
CA GLU A 55 11.64 4.09 -8.24
C GLU A 55 12.97 4.27 -7.51
N CYS A 56 13.06 5.27 -6.62
CA CYS A 56 14.25 5.54 -5.81
C CYS A 56 14.57 4.45 -4.78
N LEU A 57 13.62 3.54 -4.51
CA LEU A 57 13.80 2.39 -3.63
C LEU A 57 14.06 1.09 -4.41
N GLY A 58 14.20 1.19 -5.74
CA GLY A 58 14.45 0.05 -6.64
C GLY A 58 13.18 -0.50 -7.31
N GLY A 59 12.02 0.13 -7.10
CA GLY A 59 10.75 -0.36 -7.63
C GLY A 59 10.31 -1.65 -6.93
N GLY A 60 9.99 -2.68 -7.70
CA GLY A 60 9.70 -4.00 -7.15
C GLY A 60 9.80 -5.07 -8.23
N TYR A 61 9.69 -6.33 -7.82
CA TYR A 61 9.92 -7.44 -8.75
C TYR A 61 8.75 -7.68 -9.73
N VAL A 62 7.57 -7.12 -9.48
CA VAL A 62 6.39 -7.35 -10.31
C VAL A 62 6.49 -6.49 -11.57
N ASN A 63 6.69 -7.16 -12.71
CA ASN A 63 6.64 -6.55 -14.04
C ASN A 63 7.54 -5.30 -14.20
N ASN A 64 8.57 -5.17 -13.34
CA ASN A 64 9.43 -3.99 -13.22
C ASN A 64 8.66 -2.67 -13.06
N TRP A 65 7.51 -2.72 -12.40
CA TRP A 65 6.73 -1.51 -12.13
C TRP A 65 7.25 -0.77 -10.90
N THR A 66 7.35 0.54 -11.05
CA THR A 66 7.36 1.48 -9.92
C THR A 66 5.91 1.72 -9.46
N THR A 67 5.71 2.22 -8.25
CA THR A 67 4.37 2.58 -7.73
C THR A 67 3.60 3.45 -8.74
N ARG A 68 4.26 4.45 -9.34
CA ARG A 68 3.66 5.32 -10.35
C ARG A 68 3.30 4.59 -11.64
N ALA A 69 4.18 3.72 -12.13
CA ALA A 69 3.94 2.96 -13.36
C ALA A 69 2.78 1.97 -13.18
N PHE A 70 2.76 1.26 -12.05
CA PHE A 70 1.64 0.39 -11.66
C PHE A 70 0.33 1.16 -11.61
N ALA A 71 0.30 2.29 -10.89
CA ALA A 71 -0.91 3.08 -10.71
C ALA A 71 -1.41 3.71 -12.03
N THR A 72 -0.48 4.10 -12.91
CA THR A 72 -0.82 4.56 -14.26
C THR A 72 -1.41 3.43 -15.10
N HIS A 73 -0.84 2.23 -15.02
CA HIS A 73 -1.33 1.08 -15.76
C HIS A 73 -2.75 0.67 -15.31
N VAL A 74 -3.00 0.52 -14.01
CA VAL A 74 -4.33 0.19 -13.46
C VAL A 74 -5.39 1.18 -13.96
N ARG A 75 -5.09 2.48 -13.90
CA ARG A 75 -6.00 3.53 -14.39
C ARG A 75 -6.22 3.50 -15.90
N SER A 76 -5.20 3.11 -16.68
CA SER A 76 -5.30 3.04 -18.14
C SER A 76 -6.25 1.95 -18.64
N ILE A 77 -6.47 0.92 -17.82
CA ILE A 77 -7.34 -0.22 -18.15
C ILE A 77 -8.66 -0.22 -17.37
N GLY A 78 -8.93 0.83 -16.57
CA GLY A 78 -10.11 0.95 -15.71
C GLY A 78 -9.72 1.25 -14.26
N GLY A 79 -10.13 0.39 -13.35
CA GLY A 79 -9.69 0.40 -11.95
C GLY A 79 -10.58 1.22 -11.02
N THR A 80 -11.81 1.52 -11.44
CA THR A 80 -12.77 2.22 -10.56
C THR A 80 -13.14 1.35 -9.35
N TYR A 81 -13.29 0.04 -9.59
CA TYR A 81 -13.58 -0.97 -8.56
C TYR A 81 -12.35 -1.78 -8.16
N ALA A 82 -11.14 -1.40 -8.59
CA ALA A 82 -9.90 -2.05 -8.17
C ALA A 82 -8.99 -1.06 -7.42
N PRO A 83 -9.38 -0.63 -6.19
CA PRO A 83 -8.59 0.32 -5.43
C PRO A 83 -7.20 -0.25 -5.13
N MET A 84 -6.17 0.58 -5.29
CA MET A 84 -4.80 0.21 -4.98
C MET A 84 -4.53 0.43 -3.49
N CYS A 85 -3.88 -0.55 -2.88
CA CYS A 85 -3.62 -0.62 -1.46
C CYS A 85 -2.18 -1.06 -1.20
N ARG A 86 -1.60 -0.59 -0.10
CA ARG A 86 -0.29 -1.02 0.37
C ARG A 86 -0.46 -2.10 1.43
N ASP A 87 0.17 -3.23 1.18
CA ASP A 87 0.37 -4.29 2.15
C ASP A 87 1.74 -4.12 2.85
N HIS A 88 1.75 -4.29 4.17
CA HIS A 88 2.95 -4.21 5.01
C HIS A 88 3.86 -2.99 4.74
N GLY A 89 3.31 -1.78 4.91
CA GLY A 89 3.95 -0.49 4.59
C GLY A 89 5.01 0.02 5.58
N GLY A 90 5.69 -0.83 6.33
CA GLY A 90 6.64 -0.43 7.38
C GLY A 90 8.13 -0.52 7.02
N PRO A 91 9.01 -0.22 8.00
CA PRO A 91 10.46 -0.36 7.86
C PRO A 91 10.85 -1.82 7.64
N TRP A 92 11.97 -2.05 6.92
CA TRP A 92 12.52 -3.38 6.59
C TRP A 92 11.62 -4.27 5.70
N GLN A 93 10.45 -3.80 5.30
CA GLN A 93 9.53 -4.52 4.43
C GLN A 93 9.90 -4.43 2.94
N GLY A 94 10.84 -3.55 2.56
CA GLY A 94 11.32 -3.39 1.19
C GLY A 94 12.36 -4.44 0.77
N THR A 95 12.87 -4.28 -0.45
CA THR A 95 13.91 -5.16 -1.01
C THR A 95 15.29 -4.73 -0.50
N HIS A 96 16.08 -5.68 0.01
CA HIS A 96 17.44 -5.44 0.55
C HIS A 96 17.47 -4.38 1.66
N GLU A 97 16.55 -4.45 2.61
CA GLU A 97 16.50 -3.51 3.74
C GLU A 97 17.01 -4.10 5.06
N ASP A 98 17.27 -5.40 5.11
CA ASP A 98 17.67 -6.19 6.29
C ASP A 98 18.90 -5.66 7.04
N HIS A 99 19.80 -4.98 6.33
CA HIS A 99 21.03 -4.40 6.89
C HIS A 99 20.88 -2.93 7.33
N LEU A 100 19.73 -2.31 7.10
CA LEU A 100 19.53 -0.89 7.37
C LEU A 100 19.38 -0.60 8.87
N SER A 101 19.89 0.56 9.27
CA SER A 101 19.58 1.12 10.58
C SER A 101 18.09 1.42 10.70
N ARG A 102 17.57 1.50 11.92
CA ARG A 102 16.17 1.91 12.17
C ARG A 102 15.84 3.23 11.50
N ALA A 103 16.73 4.22 11.58
CA ALA A 103 16.51 5.53 10.99
C ALA A 103 16.37 5.44 9.46
N ASP A 104 17.25 4.69 8.79
CA ASP A 104 17.23 4.53 7.34
C ASP A 104 16.01 3.71 6.88
N ALA A 105 15.67 2.63 7.59
CA ALA A 105 14.52 1.80 7.28
C ALA A 105 13.19 2.58 7.43
N MET A 106 13.08 3.41 8.47
CA MET A 106 11.94 4.30 8.67
C MET A 106 11.84 5.36 7.57
N GLU A 107 12.96 5.91 7.12
CA GLU A 107 12.98 6.88 6.02
C GLU A 107 12.54 6.26 4.69
N ARG A 108 12.94 5.01 4.43
CA ARG A 108 12.47 4.28 3.25
C ARG A 108 10.98 3.97 3.31
N ALA A 109 10.47 3.55 4.47
CA ALA A 109 9.02 3.34 4.66
C ALA A 109 8.22 4.62 4.39
N ARG A 110 8.67 5.77 4.92
CA ARG A 110 8.07 7.08 4.64
C ARG A 110 8.11 7.43 3.15
N THR A 111 9.24 7.21 2.49
CA THR A 111 9.41 7.46 1.06
C THR A 111 8.44 6.61 0.23
N SER A 112 8.31 5.33 0.56
CA SER A 112 7.37 4.39 -0.06
C SER A 112 5.92 4.87 0.09
N ILE A 113 5.50 5.17 1.33
CA ILE A 113 4.16 5.67 1.64
C ILE A 113 3.86 6.98 0.90
N ALA A 114 4.82 7.90 0.83
CA ALA A 114 4.63 9.17 0.14
C ALA A 114 4.36 8.97 -1.37
N GLU A 115 5.09 8.07 -2.03
CA GLU A 115 4.86 7.75 -3.44
C GLU A 115 3.53 7.01 -3.65
N ASP A 116 3.13 6.14 -2.73
CA ASP A 116 1.83 5.46 -2.74
C ASP A 116 0.67 6.47 -2.68
N LEU A 117 0.73 7.40 -1.72
CA LEU A 117 -0.27 8.47 -1.58
C LEU A 117 -0.31 9.39 -2.81
N ALA A 118 0.86 9.78 -3.34
CA ALA A 118 0.96 10.58 -4.56
C ALA A 118 0.38 9.83 -5.78
N SER A 119 0.56 8.51 -5.81
CA SER A 119 0.04 7.62 -6.86
C SER A 119 -1.43 7.26 -6.69
N GLY A 120 -2.07 7.67 -5.59
CA GLY A 120 -3.50 7.47 -5.34
C GLY A 120 -3.84 6.11 -4.74
N PHE A 121 -2.93 5.52 -3.97
CA PHE A 121 -3.27 4.40 -3.09
C PHE A 121 -4.27 4.89 -2.03
N SER A 122 -5.28 4.07 -1.75
CA SER A 122 -6.44 4.44 -0.94
C SER A 122 -6.41 3.84 0.47
N VAL A 123 -5.70 2.73 0.65
CA VAL A 123 -5.50 2.08 1.94
C VAL A 123 -4.01 1.80 2.13
N ILE A 124 -3.49 2.12 3.31
CA ILE A 124 -2.13 1.77 3.70
C ILE A 124 -2.17 0.93 4.97
N HIS A 125 -1.67 -0.29 4.89
CA HIS A 125 -1.40 -1.14 6.04
C HIS A 125 -0.06 -0.70 6.67
N LEU A 126 -0.10 -0.10 7.86
CA LEU A 126 1.08 0.30 8.62
C LEU A 126 1.51 -0.84 9.53
N ASP A 127 2.66 -1.42 9.23
CA ASP A 127 3.18 -2.59 9.95
C ASP A 127 4.70 -2.47 10.21
N PRO A 128 5.11 -1.99 11.39
CA PRO A 128 6.51 -1.90 11.80
C PRO A 128 7.00 -3.13 12.59
N SER A 129 6.42 -4.32 12.41
CA SER A 129 6.77 -5.53 13.16
C SER A 129 8.10 -6.18 12.75
N ILE A 130 8.58 -5.93 11.52
CA ILE A 130 9.81 -6.53 10.99
C ILE A 130 11.06 -5.88 11.59
N GLY A 131 12.14 -6.66 11.69
CA GLY A 131 13.47 -6.21 12.08
C GLY A 131 14.02 -7.07 13.21
N ASP A 132 13.92 -6.57 14.43
CA ASP A 132 14.44 -7.25 15.63
C ASP A 132 13.28 -7.85 16.43
N ASP A 133 13.18 -9.19 16.45
CA ASP A 133 12.15 -9.94 17.18
C ASP A 133 12.23 -9.77 18.71
N THR A 134 13.36 -9.26 19.21
CA THR A 134 13.54 -8.99 20.65
C THR A 134 13.16 -7.56 21.03
N ARG A 135 12.77 -6.73 20.05
CA ARG A 135 12.40 -5.33 20.26
C ARG A 135 11.21 -5.20 21.22
N PRO A 136 11.28 -4.30 22.21
CA PRO A 136 10.14 -4.00 23.07
C PRO A 136 8.95 -3.48 22.26
N LEU A 137 7.73 -3.90 22.61
CA LEU A 137 6.49 -3.42 21.99
C LEU A 137 6.40 -1.89 21.96
N THR A 138 6.92 -1.20 22.99
CA THR A 138 6.93 0.27 23.06
C THR A 138 7.68 0.90 21.88
N GLU A 139 8.80 0.32 21.46
CA GLU A 139 9.55 0.83 20.31
C GLU A 139 8.82 0.58 18.98
N THR A 140 8.13 -0.55 18.85
CA THR A 140 7.26 -0.84 17.70
C THR A 140 6.11 0.16 17.62
N LEU A 141 5.49 0.49 18.76
CA LEU A 141 4.44 1.52 18.85
C LEU A 141 4.97 2.91 18.52
N ASP A 142 6.19 3.27 18.93
CA ASP A 142 6.80 4.56 18.57
C ASP A 142 6.94 4.71 17.05
N MET A 143 7.44 3.66 16.37
CA MET A 143 7.52 3.67 14.89
C MET A 143 6.13 3.72 14.26
N LEU A 144 5.16 2.99 14.81
CA LEU A 144 3.79 3.01 14.31
C LEU A 144 3.19 4.42 14.39
N PHE A 145 3.34 5.11 15.53
CA PHE A 145 2.83 6.48 15.69
C PHE A 145 3.55 7.46 14.77
N GLU A 146 4.86 7.30 14.56
CA GLU A 146 5.63 8.09 13.62
C GLU A 146 5.14 7.91 12.17
N LEU A 147 4.94 6.66 11.73
CA LEU A 147 4.38 6.36 10.41
C LEU A 147 2.95 6.86 10.26
N TYR A 148 2.13 6.70 11.30
CA TYR A 148 0.75 7.19 11.33
C TYR A 148 0.69 8.70 11.12
N ALA A 149 1.45 9.46 11.93
CA ALA A 149 1.50 10.91 11.83
C ALA A 149 1.99 11.36 10.45
N PHE A 150 3.09 10.76 9.97
CA PHE A 150 3.63 11.04 8.65
C PHE A 150 2.62 10.78 7.52
N THR A 151 1.92 9.65 7.56
CA THR A 151 0.94 9.24 6.54
C THR A 151 -0.22 10.22 6.48
N ILE A 152 -0.79 10.56 7.64
CA ILE A 152 -1.93 11.50 7.72
C ILE A 152 -1.52 12.91 7.25
N ASP A 153 -0.37 13.41 7.70
CA ASP A 153 0.09 14.76 7.30
C ASP A 153 0.45 14.82 5.83
N THR A 154 1.03 13.75 5.27
CA THR A 154 1.32 13.66 3.84
C THR A 154 0.05 13.58 3.00
N ALA A 155 -0.93 12.76 3.40
CA ALA A 155 -2.23 12.68 2.73
C ALA A 155 -2.95 14.04 2.72
N ARG A 156 -2.96 14.74 3.86
CA ARG A 156 -3.51 16.10 3.99
C ARG A 156 -2.83 17.10 3.06
N ARG A 157 -1.49 17.11 3.02
CA ARG A 157 -0.72 18.00 2.12
C ARG A 157 -1.02 17.72 0.65
N LEU A 158 -1.26 16.47 0.29
CA LEU A 158 -1.62 16.07 -1.08
C LEU A 158 -3.11 16.25 -1.41
N GLY A 159 -3.94 16.71 -0.45
CA GLY A 159 -5.38 16.81 -0.64
C GLY A 159 -6.05 15.45 -0.88
N ARG A 160 -5.49 14.38 -0.32
CA ARG A 160 -5.95 12.99 -0.47
C ARG A 160 -6.58 12.50 0.83
N HIS A 161 -7.54 11.61 0.66
CA HIS A 161 -8.05 10.78 1.74
C HIS A 161 -7.35 9.41 1.70
N VAL A 162 -7.04 8.86 2.86
CA VAL A 162 -6.40 7.54 3.01
C VAL A 162 -7.03 6.83 4.20
N GLU A 163 -7.31 5.55 4.03
CA GLU A 163 -7.68 4.66 5.14
C GLU A 163 -6.45 3.91 5.63
N LEU A 164 -6.39 3.65 6.93
CA LEU A 164 -5.26 2.99 7.56
C LEU A 164 -5.71 1.66 8.15
N GLU A 165 -4.94 0.63 7.86
CA GLU A 165 -4.94 -0.63 8.59
C GLU A 165 -3.69 -0.65 9.47
N ILE A 166 -3.82 -1.15 10.70
CA ILE A 166 -2.75 -1.15 11.68
C ILE A 166 -2.40 -2.60 12.00
N GLY A 167 -1.19 -2.98 11.65
CA GLY A 167 -0.61 -4.27 11.95
C GLY A 167 0.54 -4.14 12.94
N ALA A 168 0.74 -5.21 13.69
CA ALA A 168 1.93 -5.43 14.51
C ALA A 168 2.25 -6.94 14.59
N GLU A 169 1.71 -7.71 13.67
CA GLU A 169 1.84 -9.16 13.62
C GLU A 169 3.19 -9.57 13.05
N GLN A 170 3.76 -10.62 13.65
CA GLN A 170 4.83 -11.43 13.09
C GLN A 170 4.25 -12.72 12.52
#